data_AF-A0A6G3U585-F1
#
_entry.id   AF-A0A6G3U585-F1
#
_cell.length_a   1.000
_cell.length_b   1.000
_cell.length_c   1.000
_cell.angle_alpha   90.00
_cell.angle_beta   90.00
_cell.angle_gamma   90.00
#
_symmetry.space_group_name_H-M   'P 1'
#
loop_
_entity.id
_entity.type
_entity.pdbx_description
1 polymer ?
#
loop_
_entity_poly.entity_id
_entity_poly.type
_entity_poly.pdbx_seq_one_letter_code
_entity_poly.pdbx_strand_id
1 'polypeptide(L)'
;GGAASVAHAVLRRRRSDTERRVVVHARYALAVALALAACAYVVPRWYDGARTAVTTDANAPYEGAVEWMATEVPDPGGTRVLVDDAMWLDLVHAGYRPGLGVIWFYKADLDPAVTRTMPRGWRDIDYVVASPTVRRDAKDLPNVRAAIEHSVPVATFGDGEDRVEIRRVETAGGSR
;
A
#
# COMPACT_ATOMS: atom_id res chain seq x y z
N GLY A 1 -12.99 -8.01 24.58
CA GLY A 1 -13.82 -9.04 25.22
C GLY A 1 -13.13 -9.95 26.23
N GLY A 2 -11.80 -9.94 26.39
CA GLY A 2 -11.11 -10.77 27.41
C GLY A 2 -10.58 -9.99 28.62
N ALA A 3 -9.99 -8.81 28.39
CA ALA A 3 -9.39 -7.98 29.45
C ALA A 3 -10.42 -7.44 30.46
N ALA A 4 -11.62 -7.07 29.98
CA ALA A 4 -12.71 -6.63 30.84
C ALA A 4 -13.19 -7.73 31.81
N SER A 5 -13.16 -8.99 31.37
CA SER A 5 -13.63 -10.15 32.13
C SER A 5 -12.67 -10.53 33.26
N VAL A 6 -11.36 -10.40 33.02
CA VAL A 6 -10.32 -10.63 34.04
C VAL A 6 -10.30 -9.49 35.06
N ALA A 7 -10.41 -8.23 34.61
CA ALA A 7 -10.51 -7.08 35.51
C ALA A 7 -11.74 -7.19 36.43
N HIS A 8 -12.88 -7.64 35.89
CA HIS A 8 -14.10 -7.85 36.68
C HIS A 8 -13.95 -8.99 37.70
N ALA A 9 -13.24 -10.07 37.38
CA ALA A 9 -13.01 -11.19 38.30
C ALA A 9 -12.04 -10.82 39.45
N VAL A 10 -11.04 -9.98 39.18
CA VAL A 10 -10.08 -9.51 40.19
C VAL A 10 -10.73 -8.49 41.15
N LEU A 11 -11.58 -7.60 40.64
CA LEU A 11 -12.19 -6.54 41.44
C LEU A 11 -13.42 -6.99 42.25
N ARG A 12 -14.10 -8.08 41.85
CA ARG A 12 -15.33 -8.58 42.52
C ARG A 12 -15.14 -9.79 43.42
N ARG A 13 -13.93 -10.34 43.55
CA ARG A 13 -13.66 -11.42 44.50
C ARG A 13 -13.87 -10.85 45.91
N ARG A 14 -14.98 -11.27 46.52
CA ARG A 14 -15.54 -10.79 47.81
C ARG A 14 -14.43 -10.33 48.76
N ARG A 15 -14.47 -9.04 49.14
CA ARG A 15 -13.75 -8.50 50.30
C ARG A 15 -14.12 -9.39 51.49
N SER A 16 -13.20 -10.24 51.93
CA SER A 16 -13.28 -10.83 53.26
C SER A 16 -12.77 -9.77 54.23
N ASP A 17 -13.48 -9.55 55.33
CA ASP A 17 -13.10 -8.59 56.38
C ASP A 17 -11.78 -8.95 57.11
N THR A 18 -11.05 -9.94 56.58
CA THR A 18 -9.80 -10.51 57.10
C THR A 18 -8.61 -10.34 56.14
N GLU A 19 -8.73 -9.57 55.06
CA GLU A 19 -7.58 -9.32 54.17
C GLU A 19 -6.66 -8.24 54.77
N ARG A 20 -5.47 -8.64 55.23
CA ARG A 20 -4.45 -7.71 55.77
C ARG A 20 -4.22 -6.57 54.76
N ARG A 21 -4.31 -5.30 55.20
CA ARG A 21 -4.08 -4.08 54.38
C ARG A 21 -2.87 -4.18 53.44
N VAL A 22 -1.82 -4.87 53.88
CA VAL A 22 -0.60 -5.18 53.11
C VAL A 22 -0.88 -5.91 51.79
N VAL A 23 -1.79 -6.90 51.77
CA VAL A 23 -2.16 -7.66 50.56
C VAL A 23 -2.89 -6.77 49.56
N VAL A 24 -3.75 -5.87 50.06
CA VAL A 24 -4.46 -4.89 49.22
C VAL A 24 -3.47 -3.91 48.59
N HIS A 25 -2.56 -3.34 49.38
CA HIS A 25 -1.51 -2.45 48.85
C HIS A 25 -0.59 -3.15 47.86
N ALA A 26 -0.21 -4.42 48.10
CA ALA A 26 0.60 -5.20 47.19
C ALA A 26 -0.08 -5.43 45.84
N ARG A 27 -1.39 -5.70 45.81
CA ARG A 27 -2.16 -5.84 44.56
C ARG A 27 -2.22 -4.54 43.76
N TYR A 28 -2.44 -3.40 44.42
CA TYR A 28 -2.43 -2.10 43.75
C TYR A 28 -1.04 -1.75 43.23
N ALA A 29 0.02 -2.00 44.01
CA ALA A 29 1.39 -1.78 43.57
C ALA A 29 1.72 -2.62 42.32
N LEU A 30 1.31 -3.89 42.31
CA LEU A 30 1.47 -4.77 41.15
C LEU A 30 0.67 -4.26 39.93
N ALA A 31 -0.58 -3.84 40.12
CA ALA A 31 -1.39 -3.31 39.04
C ALA A 31 -0.78 -2.03 38.44
N VAL A 32 -0.27 -1.12 39.28
CA VAL A 32 0.43 0.09 38.83
C VAL A 32 1.71 -0.28 38.08
N ALA A 33 2.52 -1.20 38.60
CA ALA A 33 3.74 -1.65 37.94
C ALA A 33 3.45 -2.24 36.55
N LEU A 34 2.41 -3.07 36.43
CA LEU A 34 1.99 -3.64 35.15
C LEU A 34 1.47 -2.56 34.18
N ALA A 35 0.70 -1.58 34.68
CA ALA A 35 0.23 -0.47 33.87
C ALA A 35 1.40 0.39 33.35
N LEU A 36 2.36 0.72 34.21
CA LEU A 36 3.56 1.46 33.83
C LEU A 36 4.41 0.69 32.81
N ALA A 37 4.59 -0.61 33.01
CA ALA A 37 5.31 -1.46 32.05
C ALA A 37 4.61 -1.50 30.68
N ALA A 38 3.28 -1.61 30.67
CA ALA A 38 2.50 -1.55 29.44
C ALA A 38 2.62 -0.17 28.76
N CYS A 39 2.50 0.93 29.51
CA CYS A 39 2.69 2.28 28.99
C CYS A 39 4.10 2.48 28.41
N ALA A 40 5.14 2.05 29.13
CA ALA A 40 6.52 2.16 28.67
C ALA A 40 6.78 1.37 27.37
N TYR A 41 6.04 0.29 27.13
CA TYR A 41 6.13 -0.50 25.90
C TYR A 41 5.31 0.09 24.74
N VAL A 42 4.09 0.57 25.01
CA VAL A 42 3.12 1.01 24.00
C VAL A 42 3.34 2.45 23.57
N VAL A 43 3.58 3.36 24.53
CA VAL A 43 3.64 4.81 24.26
C VAL A 43 4.73 5.18 23.26
N PRO A 44 5.98 4.69 23.34
CA PRO A 44 7.01 5.02 22.35
C PRO A 44 6.62 4.58 20.94
N ARG A 45 6.10 3.35 20.79
CA ARG A 45 5.67 2.82 19.49
C ARG A 45 4.51 3.59 18.89
N TRP A 46 3.54 3.96 19.72
CA TRP A 46 2.41 4.76 19.30
C TRP A 46 2.87 6.16 18.89
N TYR A 47 3.80 6.77 19.64
CA TYR A 47 4.37 8.07 19.31
C TYR A 47 5.16 8.04 18.00
N ASP A 48 6.05 7.07 17.82
CA ASP A 48 6.85 6.94 16.59
C ASP A 48 5.95 6.72 15.36
N GLY A 49 4.93 5.87 15.49
CA GLY A 49 3.92 5.65 14.45
C GLY A 49 3.12 6.91 14.13
N ALA A 50 2.61 7.62 15.15
CA ALA A 50 1.87 8.85 14.96
C ALA A 50 2.72 9.97 14.36
N ARG A 51 3.97 10.12 14.83
CA ARG A 51 4.92 11.08 14.28
C ARG A 51 5.15 10.79 12.80
N THR A 52 5.48 9.53 12.46
CA THR A 52 5.70 9.11 11.07
C THR A 52 4.49 9.42 10.20
N ALA A 53 3.28 9.06 10.65
CA ALA A 53 2.05 9.31 9.90
C ALA A 53 1.75 10.81 9.67
N VAL A 54 2.25 11.70 10.53
CA VAL A 54 2.04 13.15 10.42
C VAL A 54 3.19 13.85 9.70
N THR A 55 4.41 13.30 9.73
CA THR A 55 5.59 13.97 9.17
C THR A 55 6.05 13.41 7.83
N THR A 56 5.70 12.15 7.51
CA THR A 56 6.13 11.50 6.28
C THR A 56 5.07 11.68 5.20
N ASP A 57 5.47 12.28 4.09
CA ASP A 57 4.66 12.30 2.87
C ASP A 57 4.85 10.98 2.12
N ALA A 58 4.04 9.99 2.46
CA ALA A 58 4.04 8.69 1.79
C ALA A 58 3.46 8.75 0.36
N ASN A 59 2.78 9.83 0.00
CA ASN A 59 2.11 9.97 -1.30
C ASN A 59 3.01 10.64 -2.34
N ALA A 60 4.03 11.39 -1.93
CA ALA A 60 4.96 12.08 -2.82
C ALA A 60 5.49 11.22 -4.00
N PRO A 61 5.87 9.94 -3.84
CA PRO A 61 6.27 9.10 -4.97
C PRO A 61 5.15 8.83 -5.98
N TYR A 62 3.91 8.68 -5.51
CA TYR A 62 2.74 8.49 -6.36
C TYR A 62 2.37 9.78 -7.09
N GLU A 63 2.42 10.93 -6.41
CA GLU A 63 2.19 12.24 -7.02
C GLU A 63 3.20 12.54 -8.12
N GLY A 64 4.49 12.32 -7.86
CA GLY A 64 5.54 12.49 -8.87
C GLY A 64 5.35 11.56 -10.08
N ALA A 65 4.89 10.33 -9.86
CA ALA A 65 4.60 9.41 -10.95
C ALA A 65 3.39 9.85 -11.79
N VAL A 66 2.32 10.33 -11.15
CA VAL A 66 1.14 10.88 -11.83
C VAL A 66 1.51 12.12 -12.64
N GLU A 67 2.27 13.04 -12.05
CA GLU A 67 2.73 14.26 -12.71
C GLU A 67 3.55 13.92 -13.95
N TRP A 68 4.54 13.02 -13.83
CA TRP A 68 5.37 12.58 -14.95
C TRP A 68 4.54 11.96 -16.07
N MET A 69 3.59 11.09 -15.75
CA MET A 69 2.70 10.50 -16.77
C MET A 69 1.85 11.57 -17.46
N ALA A 70 1.38 12.58 -16.73
CA ALA A 70 0.60 13.67 -17.27
C ALA A 70 1.39 14.61 -18.18
N THR A 71 2.69 14.79 -17.96
CA THR A 71 3.51 15.78 -18.68
C THR A 71 4.42 15.19 -19.74
N GLU A 72 4.98 13.99 -19.52
CA GLU A 72 6.03 13.42 -20.37
C GLU A 72 5.51 12.46 -21.44
N VAL A 73 4.28 11.96 -21.30
CA VAL A 73 3.67 11.07 -22.30
C VAL A 73 2.97 11.91 -23.37
N PRO A 74 3.43 11.90 -24.64
CA PRO A 74 2.93 12.83 -25.66
C PRO A 74 1.48 12.57 -26.11
N ASP A 75 1.03 11.32 -26.08
CA ASP A 75 -0.35 10.92 -26.42
C ASP A 75 -0.96 10.05 -25.32
N PRO A 76 -1.45 10.65 -24.22
CA PRO A 76 -2.13 9.93 -23.15
C PRO A 76 -3.34 9.13 -23.64
N GLY A 77 -4.05 9.66 -24.64
CA GLY A 77 -5.27 9.05 -25.19
C GLY A 77 -5.02 7.77 -25.99
N GLY A 78 -3.85 7.67 -26.63
CA GLY A 78 -3.40 6.47 -27.35
C GLY A 78 -2.55 5.51 -26.51
N THR A 79 -2.08 5.94 -25.35
CA THR A 79 -1.16 5.16 -24.50
C THR A 79 -1.90 4.18 -23.60
N ARG A 80 -1.40 2.94 -23.54
CA ARG A 80 -1.89 1.88 -22.64
C ARG A 80 -0.94 1.69 -21.47
N VAL A 81 -1.44 1.90 -20.26
CA VAL A 81 -0.65 1.86 -19.03
C VAL A 81 -1.31 0.96 -17.98
N LEU A 82 -0.50 0.12 -17.33
CA LEU A 82 -0.89 -0.59 -16.11
C LEU A 82 -0.55 0.25 -14.88
N VAL A 83 -1.55 0.53 -14.03
CA VAL A 83 -1.38 1.33 -12.81
C VAL A 83 -2.10 0.74 -11.61
N ASP A 84 -1.70 1.20 -10.42
CA ASP A 84 -2.41 1.00 -9.16
C ASP A 84 -3.74 1.78 -9.14
N ASP A 85 -4.69 1.42 -8.25
CA ASP A 85 -5.95 2.17 -8.11
C ASP A 85 -5.73 3.61 -7.67
N ALA A 86 -4.78 3.82 -6.78
CA ALA A 86 -4.42 5.12 -6.24
C ALA A 86 -4.12 6.16 -7.32
N MET A 87 -3.67 5.75 -8.52
CA MET A 87 -3.31 6.65 -9.61
C MET A 87 -4.30 6.60 -10.79
N TRP A 88 -5.22 5.62 -10.81
CA TRP A 88 -6.07 5.37 -11.97
C TRP A 88 -6.92 6.59 -12.32
N LEU A 89 -7.56 7.20 -11.32
CA LEU A 89 -8.46 8.33 -11.54
C LEU A 89 -7.70 9.59 -11.98
N ASP A 90 -6.52 9.84 -11.40
CA ASP A 90 -5.70 11.00 -11.77
C ASP A 90 -5.20 10.90 -13.21
N LEU A 91 -4.83 9.71 -13.67
CA LEU A 91 -4.47 9.50 -15.07
C LEU A 91 -5.68 9.62 -16.01
N VAL A 92 -6.88 9.20 -15.58
CA VAL A 92 -8.09 9.51 -16.37
C VAL A 92 -8.26 11.02 -16.53
N HIS A 93 -8.06 11.80 -15.46
CA HIS A 93 -8.09 13.27 -15.53
C HIS A 93 -6.95 13.87 -16.36
N ALA A 94 -5.79 13.20 -16.43
CA ALA A 94 -4.67 13.57 -17.28
C ALA A 94 -4.87 13.24 -18.78
N GLY A 95 -6.03 12.68 -19.16
CA GLY A 95 -6.39 12.44 -20.56
C GLY A 95 -6.19 11.00 -21.05
N TYR A 96 -5.82 10.08 -20.16
CA TYR A 96 -5.78 8.65 -20.50
C TYR A 96 -7.20 8.08 -20.65
N ARG A 97 -7.39 7.22 -21.65
CA ARG A 97 -8.70 6.59 -21.88
C ARG A 97 -9.04 5.61 -20.75
N PRO A 98 -10.18 5.74 -20.06
CA PRO A 98 -10.58 4.76 -19.05
C PRO A 98 -10.78 3.38 -19.69
N GLY A 99 -10.39 2.33 -18.98
CA GLY A 99 -10.61 0.93 -19.36
C GLY A 99 -9.58 0.38 -20.35
N LEU A 100 -9.32 1.05 -21.47
CA LEU A 100 -8.38 0.56 -22.50
C LEU A 100 -7.02 1.26 -22.49
N GLY A 101 -6.98 2.54 -22.09
CA GLY A 101 -5.74 3.30 -21.94
C GLY A 101 -5.15 3.08 -20.57
N VAL A 102 -5.74 3.70 -19.54
CA VAL A 102 -5.36 3.46 -18.15
C VAL A 102 -6.11 2.25 -17.58
N ILE A 103 -5.34 1.21 -17.27
CA ILE A 103 -5.80 -0.09 -16.82
C ILE A 103 -5.35 -0.30 -15.38
N TRP A 104 -6.29 -0.57 -14.48
CA TRP A 104 -5.93 -1.05 -13.16
C TRP A 104 -5.25 -2.42 -13.28
N PHE A 105 -3.99 -2.53 -12.85
CA PHE A 105 -3.04 -3.55 -13.28
C PHE A 105 -3.60 -4.99 -13.27
N TYR A 106 -4.27 -5.42 -12.21
CA TYR A 106 -4.76 -6.81 -12.10
C TYR A 106 -5.82 -7.14 -13.15
N LYS A 107 -6.53 -6.14 -13.69
CA LYS A 107 -7.54 -6.38 -14.74
C LYS A 107 -6.91 -6.91 -16.02
N ALA A 108 -5.63 -6.62 -16.27
CA ALA A 108 -4.89 -7.15 -17.41
C ALA A 108 -4.78 -8.67 -17.41
N ASP A 109 -5.02 -9.34 -16.27
CA ASP A 109 -5.03 -10.79 -16.15
C ASP A 109 -6.39 -11.35 -15.73
N LEU A 110 -7.16 -10.60 -14.92
CA LEU A 110 -8.37 -11.11 -14.27
C LEU A 110 -9.68 -10.69 -14.95
N ASP A 111 -9.69 -9.67 -15.82
CA ASP A 111 -10.91 -9.16 -16.46
C ASP A 111 -10.98 -9.57 -17.94
N PRO A 112 -11.92 -10.47 -18.33
CA PRO A 112 -12.12 -10.87 -19.74
C PRO A 112 -12.45 -9.72 -20.69
N ALA A 113 -13.01 -8.61 -20.19
CA ALA A 113 -13.25 -7.43 -21.02
C ALA A 113 -11.94 -6.71 -21.37
N VAL A 114 -10.96 -6.70 -20.47
CA VAL A 114 -9.65 -6.09 -20.70
C VAL A 114 -8.77 -7.02 -21.52
N THR A 115 -8.64 -8.30 -21.15
CA THR A 115 -7.76 -9.26 -21.84
C THR A 115 -8.12 -9.44 -23.32
N ARG A 116 -9.40 -9.41 -23.69
CA ARG A 116 -9.84 -9.44 -25.10
C ARG A 116 -9.31 -8.28 -25.94
N THR A 117 -8.97 -7.17 -25.31
CA THR A 117 -8.37 -6.00 -26.00
C THR A 117 -6.84 -6.04 -26.04
N MET A 118 -6.24 -7.09 -25.46
CA MET A 118 -4.80 -7.33 -25.39
C MET A 118 -4.46 -8.70 -26.01
N PRO A 119 -4.74 -8.94 -27.30
CA PRO A 119 -4.50 -10.24 -27.94
C PRO A 119 -3.03 -10.67 -27.94
N ARG A 120 -2.07 -9.73 -27.78
CA ARG A 120 -0.64 -10.01 -27.64
C ARG A 120 -0.18 -9.98 -26.17
N GLY A 121 -1.12 -9.92 -25.22
CA GLY A 121 -0.88 -9.87 -23.78
C GLY A 121 -0.14 -8.60 -23.37
N TRP A 122 0.88 -8.76 -22.52
CA TRP A 122 1.75 -7.66 -22.06
C TRP A 122 2.36 -6.81 -23.19
N ARG A 123 2.50 -7.35 -24.41
CA ARG A 123 3.02 -6.61 -25.58
C ARG A 123 2.05 -5.57 -26.15
N ASP A 124 0.81 -5.53 -25.65
CA ASP A 124 -0.16 -4.48 -25.95
C ASP A 124 -0.15 -3.36 -24.89
N ILE A 125 0.74 -3.43 -23.90
CA ILE A 125 0.97 -2.39 -22.90
C ILE A 125 2.17 -1.55 -23.32
N ASP A 126 2.06 -0.22 -23.19
CA ASP A 126 3.15 0.71 -23.49
C ASP A 126 3.95 1.04 -22.22
N TYR A 127 3.27 1.19 -21.08
CA TYR A 127 3.87 1.53 -19.79
C TYR A 127 3.33 0.69 -18.62
N VAL A 128 4.17 0.50 -17.61
CA VAL A 128 3.77 -0.02 -16.29
C VAL A 128 4.25 0.96 -15.24
N VAL A 129 3.33 1.47 -14.42
CA VAL A 129 3.70 2.19 -13.20
C VAL A 129 3.81 1.16 -12.08
N ALA A 130 5.02 0.65 -11.89
CA ALA A 130 5.34 -0.37 -10.91
C ALA A 130 5.42 0.26 -9.51
N SER A 131 4.27 0.42 -8.86
CA SER A 131 4.16 0.74 -7.42
C SER A 131 4.55 -0.46 -6.54
N PRO A 132 4.74 -0.28 -5.22
CA PRO A 132 4.95 -1.40 -4.30
C PRO A 132 3.87 -2.48 -4.39
N THR A 133 2.58 -2.09 -4.49
CA THR A 133 1.45 -3.00 -4.69
C THR A 133 1.59 -3.78 -6.00
N VAL A 134 1.83 -3.08 -7.11
CA VAL A 134 1.95 -3.70 -8.44
C VAL A 134 3.10 -4.71 -8.46
N ARG A 135 4.27 -4.35 -7.90
CA ARG A 135 5.42 -5.27 -7.81
C ARG A 135 5.13 -6.50 -6.94
N ARG A 136 4.50 -6.30 -5.78
CA ARG A 136 4.16 -7.39 -4.85
C ARG A 136 3.19 -8.40 -5.46
N ASP A 137 2.18 -7.92 -6.18
CA ASP A 137 1.07 -8.73 -6.68
C ASP A 137 1.36 -9.31 -8.09
N ALA A 138 2.34 -8.77 -8.81
CA ALA A 138 2.77 -9.27 -10.12
C ALA A 138 3.12 -10.76 -10.13
N LYS A 139 3.60 -11.33 -9.01
CA LYS A 139 3.94 -12.76 -8.90
C LYS A 139 2.80 -13.71 -9.34
N ASP A 140 1.55 -13.29 -9.14
CA ASP A 140 0.34 -14.07 -9.42
C ASP A 140 -0.39 -13.58 -10.70
N LEU A 141 0.19 -12.62 -11.42
CA LEU A 141 -0.42 -11.92 -12.56
C LEU A 141 0.52 -11.99 -13.79
N PRO A 142 0.36 -13.00 -14.66
CA PRO A 142 1.32 -13.28 -15.73
C PRO A 142 1.58 -12.12 -16.70
N ASN A 143 0.56 -11.37 -17.12
CA ASN A 143 0.74 -10.22 -18.01
C ASN A 143 1.42 -9.06 -17.28
N VAL A 144 1.03 -8.79 -16.03
CA VAL A 144 1.68 -7.74 -15.22
C VAL A 144 3.16 -8.08 -14.99
N ARG A 145 3.47 -9.32 -14.59
CA ARG A 145 4.86 -9.78 -14.40
C ARG A 145 5.67 -9.62 -15.67
N ALA A 146 5.15 -10.12 -16.80
CA ALA A 146 5.85 -10.04 -18.06
C ALA A 146 6.06 -8.60 -18.54
N ALA A 147 5.09 -7.71 -18.30
CA ALA A 147 5.25 -6.29 -18.62
C ALA A 147 6.37 -5.63 -17.77
N ILE A 148 6.52 -6.00 -16.49
CA ILE A 148 7.62 -5.52 -15.64
C ILE A 148 8.96 -6.12 -16.10
N GLU A 149 9.01 -7.42 -16.39
CA GLU A 149 10.23 -8.13 -16.82
C GLU A 149 10.74 -7.66 -18.19
N HIS A 150 9.83 -7.30 -19.09
CA HIS A 150 10.14 -6.82 -20.44
C HIS A 150 9.94 -5.30 -20.57
N SER A 151 10.34 -4.55 -19.56
CA SER A 151 10.33 -3.08 -19.59
C SER A 151 11.60 -2.49 -19.00
N VAL A 152 11.90 -1.26 -19.39
CA VAL A 152 12.99 -0.45 -18.86
C VAL A 152 12.45 0.69 -18.01
N PRO A 153 13.02 0.97 -16.82
CA PRO A 153 12.61 2.12 -16.03
C PRO A 153 13.01 3.42 -16.75
N VAL A 154 12.07 4.35 -16.87
CA VAL A 154 12.26 5.68 -17.48
C VAL A 154 12.14 6.81 -16.46
N ALA A 155 11.47 6.57 -15.33
CA ALA A 155 11.45 7.45 -14.18
C ALA A 155 11.29 6.63 -12.89
N THR A 156 11.86 7.13 -11.79
CA THR A 156 11.75 6.51 -10.47
C THR A 156 11.55 7.59 -9.43
N PHE A 157 10.56 7.39 -8.56
CA PHE A 157 10.21 8.29 -7.48
C PHE A 157 10.29 7.56 -6.14
N GLY A 158 10.89 8.19 -5.14
CA GLY A 158 11.20 7.53 -3.86
C GLY A 158 12.38 6.56 -3.96
N ASP A 159 12.59 5.78 -2.90
CA ASP A 159 13.69 4.83 -2.76
C ASP A 159 13.24 3.49 -2.14
N GLY A 160 14.16 2.53 -2.09
CA GLY A 160 13.94 1.24 -1.42
C GLY A 160 12.74 0.46 -1.97
N GLU A 161 12.07 -0.28 -1.09
CA GLU A 161 10.90 -1.11 -1.45
C GLU A 161 9.63 -0.29 -1.70
N ASP A 162 9.60 0.97 -1.27
CA ASP A 162 8.44 1.87 -1.36
C ASP A 162 8.45 2.75 -2.62
N ARG A 163 9.53 2.73 -3.39
CA ARG A 163 9.66 3.50 -4.64
C ARG A 163 8.55 3.19 -5.65
N VAL A 164 8.22 4.15 -6.50
CA VAL A 164 7.36 3.97 -7.67
C VAL A 164 8.22 4.11 -8.93
N GLU A 165 8.19 3.11 -9.80
CA GLU A 165 8.93 3.14 -11.07
C GLU A 165 7.95 3.26 -12.24
N ILE A 166 8.19 4.19 -13.14
CA ILE A 166 7.54 4.23 -14.44
C ILE A 166 8.43 3.46 -15.41
N ARG A 167 7.89 2.40 -15.98
CA ARG A 167 8.63 1.49 -16.86
C ARG A 167 8.01 1.47 -18.24
N ARG A 168 8.82 1.64 -19.28
CA ARG A 168 8.40 1.55 -20.68
C ARG A 168 8.57 0.13 -21.17
N VAL A 169 7.50 -0.48 -21.64
CA VAL A 169 7.50 -1.87 -22.14
C VAL A 169 8.24 -1.93 -23.47
N GLU A 170 9.14 -2.89 -23.60
CA GLU A 170 9.88 -3.18 -24.82
C GLU A 170 8.96 -3.93 -25.79
N THR A 171 8.14 -3.20 -26.54
CA THR A 171 7.38 -3.81 -27.63
C THR A 171 8.30 -4.10 -28.81
N ALA A 172 8.29 -5.35 -29.28
CA ALA A 172 8.96 -5.75 -30.51
C ALA A 172 8.31 -4.99 -31.70
N GLY A 173 8.90 -3.85 -32.06
CA GLY A 173 8.54 -3.06 -33.24
C GLY A 173 8.06 -1.64 -32.94
N GLY A 174 9.02 -0.74 -32.71
CA GLY A 174 8.92 0.67 -33.07
C GLY A 174 8.16 1.58 -32.10
N SER A 175 8.78 2.73 -31.82
CA SER A 175 8.07 3.95 -31.41
C SER A 175 6.78 4.11 -32.21
N ARG A 176 5.64 4.08 -31.52
CA ARG A 176 4.42 4.74 -32.01
C ARG A 176 4.53 6.23 -31.72
#